data_AF-A0A848YDZ4-F1
#
_entry.id   AF-A0A848YDZ4-F1
#
_cell.length_a   1.000
_cell.length_b   1.000
_cell.length_c   1.000
_cell.angle_alpha   90.00
_cell.angle_beta   90.00
_cell.angle_gamma   90.00
#
_symmetry.space_group_name_H-M   'P 1'
#
loop_
_entity.id
_entity.type
_entity.pdbx_description
1 polymer ?
#
loop_
_entity_poly.entity_id
_entity_poly.type
_entity_poly.pdbx_seq_one_letter_code
_entity_poly.pdbx_strand_id
1 'polypeptide(L)'
;FLGDVGLSVPAGEAAYPALEQLWARPTCDANGIIAGYTDEGTKTVIPSRATVKLSFRLVPGQDPLTIRENLREFVRAQLPDDCDVEFMNFGAGTALEVPLDDPHLQKAATAMGTEFGKDTVLMGNGASIPIATSFKEQLGMNSLLIGFGLNDDSIHSPNEKYNMPSFVHGTRSWARILEALAA
;
A
#
# COMPACT_ATOMS: atom_id res chain seq x y z
N PHE A 1 -6.67 7.61 14.39
CA PHE A 1 -5.92 7.25 13.18
C PHE A 1 -5.16 8.45 12.63
N LEU A 2 -5.82 9.53 12.19
CA LEU A 2 -5.13 10.68 11.56
C LEU A 2 -4.40 11.66 12.50
N GLY A 3 -4.56 11.51 13.82
CA GLY A 3 -4.00 12.46 14.80
C GLY A 3 -2.48 12.59 14.75
N ASP A 4 -1.78 11.54 14.35
CA ASP A 4 -0.31 11.51 14.25
C ASP A 4 0.23 12.51 13.19
N VAL A 5 -0.61 12.89 12.22
CA VAL A 5 -0.30 13.91 11.21
C VAL A 5 -1.08 15.21 11.44
N GLY A 6 -1.66 15.39 12.63
CA GLY A 6 -2.39 16.61 13.00
C GLY A 6 -3.74 16.79 12.31
N LEU A 7 -4.32 15.71 11.76
CA LEU A 7 -5.59 15.75 11.04
C LEU A 7 -6.70 15.02 11.81
N SER A 8 -7.95 15.48 11.63
CA SER A 8 -9.15 14.89 12.22
C SER A 8 -10.22 14.50 11.20
N VAL A 9 -10.13 15.01 9.98
CA VAL A 9 -11.10 14.75 8.90
C VAL A 9 -10.39 13.95 7.80
N PRO A 10 -10.87 12.74 7.45
CA PRO A 10 -10.31 12.00 6.33
C PRO A 10 -10.61 12.69 5.01
N ALA A 11 -9.63 12.69 4.11
CA ALA A 11 -9.84 12.98 2.70
C ALA A 11 -10.51 11.78 2.01
N GLY A 12 -10.85 11.95 0.72
CA GLY A 12 -11.37 10.87 -0.11
C GLY A 12 -12.87 10.64 0.01
N GLU A 13 -13.29 9.39 -0.04
CA GLU A 13 -14.70 9.01 -0.14
C GLU A 13 -15.44 9.18 1.20
N ALA A 14 -16.29 10.20 1.31
CA ALA A 14 -17.01 10.51 2.55
C ALA A 14 -17.92 9.39 3.09
N ALA A 15 -18.28 8.43 2.24
CA ALA A 15 -19.09 7.27 2.61
C ALA A 15 -18.30 6.22 3.42
N TYR A 16 -16.96 6.26 3.43
CA TYR A 16 -16.12 5.23 4.03
C TYR A 16 -15.19 5.79 5.12
N PRO A 17 -15.03 5.08 6.26
CA PRO A 17 -14.05 5.43 7.28
C PRO A 17 -12.61 5.44 6.74
N ALA A 18 -11.73 6.21 7.36
CA ALA A 18 -10.33 6.35 6.94
C ALA A 18 -9.58 5.01 6.83
N LEU A 19 -9.84 4.08 7.75
CA LEU A 19 -9.20 2.75 7.73
C LEU A 19 -9.72 1.89 6.56
N GLU A 20 -11.01 1.99 6.23
CA GLU A 20 -11.55 1.29 5.07
C GLU A 20 -10.97 1.86 3.78
N GLN A 21 -10.87 3.19 3.69
CA GLN A 21 -10.20 3.85 2.56
C GLN A 21 -8.75 3.38 2.40
N LEU A 22 -8.02 3.22 3.50
CA LEU A 22 -6.64 2.75 3.50
C LEU A 22 -6.50 1.27 3.11
N TRP A 23 -7.42 0.41 3.54
CA TRP A 23 -7.27 -1.05 3.45
C TRP A 23 -7.99 -1.67 2.25
N ALA A 24 -9.08 -1.07 1.81
CA ALA A 24 -10.06 -1.74 0.96
C ALA A 24 -10.65 -0.85 -0.14
N ARG A 25 -10.19 0.39 -0.29
CA ARG A 25 -10.56 1.29 -1.40
C ARG A 25 -9.36 1.56 -2.30
N PRO A 26 -9.55 1.64 -3.63
CA PRO A 26 -8.46 1.97 -4.54
C PRO A 26 -8.09 3.46 -4.48
N THR A 27 -6.85 3.79 -4.84
CA THR A 27 -6.37 5.18 -4.94
C THR A 27 -5.80 5.49 -6.32
N CYS A 28 -5.75 6.79 -6.64
CA CYS A 28 -4.98 7.35 -7.75
C CYS A 28 -4.17 8.53 -7.23
N ASP A 29 -2.89 8.30 -6.98
CA ASP A 29 -2.01 9.23 -6.30
C ASP A 29 -1.09 9.95 -7.29
N ALA A 30 -1.09 11.27 -7.25
CA ALA A 30 -0.13 12.10 -7.97
C ALA A 30 1.15 12.27 -7.14
N ASN A 31 2.17 11.48 -7.46
CA ASN A 31 3.45 11.47 -6.74
C ASN A 31 4.31 12.69 -7.06
N GLY A 32 4.08 13.32 -8.20
CA GLY A 32 4.81 14.51 -8.60
C GLY A 32 4.44 14.96 -10.01
N ILE A 33 4.60 16.25 -10.23
CA ILE A 33 4.49 16.91 -11.53
C ILE A 33 5.75 17.72 -11.77
N ILE A 34 6.33 17.60 -12.96
CA ILE A 34 7.49 18.38 -13.40
C ILE A 34 7.08 19.12 -14.67
N ALA A 35 7.01 20.44 -14.58
CA ALA A 35 6.72 21.34 -15.69
C ALA A 35 7.30 22.74 -15.41
N GLY A 36 7.84 23.40 -16.43
CA GLY A 36 8.26 24.80 -16.32
C GLY A 36 9.39 25.04 -15.31
N TYR A 37 9.20 26.02 -14.43
CA TYR A 37 10.15 26.41 -13.39
C TYR A 37 9.70 25.83 -12.04
N THR A 38 10.55 25.03 -11.40
CA THR A 38 10.22 24.26 -10.19
C THR A 38 11.02 24.68 -8.95
N ASP A 39 11.86 25.71 -9.06
CA ASP A 39 12.67 26.23 -7.95
C ASP A 39 12.00 27.43 -7.26
N GLU A 40 12.59 27.88 -6.15
CA GLU A 40 12.11 29.06 -5.42
C GLU A 40 12.13 30.33 -6.27
N GLY A 41 11.13 31.19 -6.11
CA GLY A 41 11.03 32.47 -6.80
C GLY A 41 10.06 32.43 -7.98
N THR A 42 10.29 33.27 -8.99
CA THR A 42 9.37 33.43 -10.12
C THR A 42 10.09 33.39 -11.47
N LYS A 43 9.41 32.82 -12.47
CA LYS A 43 9.83 32.84 -13.86
C LYS A 43 8.60 32.89 -14.76
N THR A 44 8.49 33.94 -15.57
CA THR A 44 7.40 34.10 -16.54
C THR A 44 7.67 33.24 -17.78
N VAL A 45 7.44 31.93 -17.66
CA VAL A 45 7.66 30.95 -18.74
C VAL A 45 6.36 30.21 -19.05
N ILE A 46 6.14 29.90 -20.32
CA ILE A 46 5.08 28.99 -20.76
C ILE A 46 5.74 27.63 -21.01
N PRO A 47 5.50 26.62 -20.15
CA PRO A 47 6.11 25.31 -20.33
C PRO A 47 5.52 24.60 -21.56
N SER A 48 6.39 24.08 -22.43
CA SER A 48 5.98 23.29 -23.60
C SER A 48 5.78 21.81 -23.30
N ARG A 49 6.14 21.35 -22.09
CA ARG A 49 5.99 19.95 -21.65
C ARG A 49 5.74 19.89 -20.16
N ALA A 50 4.91 18.92 -19.76
CA ALA A 50 4.75 18.47 -18.38
C ALA A 50 4.97 16.96 -18.29
N THR A 51 5.43 16.48 -17.15
CA THR A 51 5.48 15.05 -16.81
C THR A 51 4.81 14.85 -15.47
N VAL A 52 3.87 13.91 -15.40
CA VAL A 52 3.22 13.50 -14.15
C VAL A 52 3.58 12.06 -13.83
N LYS A 53 3.86 11.78 -12.55
CA LYS A 53 4.06 10.41 -12.04
C LYS A 53 2.85 10.02 -11.20
N LEU A 54 2.09 9.04 -11.69
CA LEU A 54 0.92 8.51 -11.00
C LEU A 54 1.20 7.10 -10.46
N SER A 55 0.61 6.79 -9.32
CA SER A 55 0.54 5.43 -8.78
C SER A 55 -0.88 5.10 -8.36
N PHE A 56 -1.21 3.82 -8.35
CA PHE A 56 -2.52 3.33 -7.98
C PHE A 56 -2.36 2.27 -6.91
N ARG A 57 -3.12 2.39 -5.82
CA ARG A 57 -3.37 1.25 -4.93
C ARG A 57 -4.61 0.53 -5.45
N LEU A 58 -4.45 -0.77 -5.69
CA LEU A 58 -5.51 -1.63 -6.18
C LEU A 58 -6.07 -2.47 -5.04
N VAL A 59 -7.30 -2.93 -5.23
CA VAL A 59 -8.03 -3.83 -4.31
C VAL A 59 -8.36 -5.15 -5.02
N PRO A 60 -8.68 -6.24 -4.29
CA PRO A 60 -8.97 -7.53 -4.88
C PRO A 60 -10.02 -7.47 -5.99
N GLY A 61 -9.83 -8.26 -7.05
CA GLY A 61 -10.71 -8.28 -8.23
C GLY A 61 -10.39 -7.26 -9.32
N GLN A 62 -9.43 -6.35 -9.08
CA GLN A 62 -8.97 -5.40 -10.09
C GLN A 62 -7.81 -5.96 -10.94
N ASP A 63 -7.92 -5.80 -12.26
CA ASP A 63 -6.82 -6.06 -13.19
C ASP A 63 -5.97 -4.79 -13.41
N PRO A 64 -4.68 -4.77 -13.02
CA PRO A 64 -3.81 -3.62 -13.20
C PRO A 64 -3.63 -3.22 -14.68
N LEU A 65 -3.71 -4.15 -15.62
CA LEU A 65 -3.54 -3.84 -17.05
C LEU A 65 -4.77 -3.14 -17.61
N THR A 66 -5.97 -3.63 -17.27
CA THR A 66 -7.23 -2.96 -17.62
C THR A 66 -7.29 -1.54 -17.05
N ILE A 67 -6.94 -1.35 -15.77
CA ILE A 67 -6.95 -0.01 -15.14
C ILE A 67 -5.98 0.94 -15.83
N ARG A 68 -4.79 0.45 -16.19
CA ARG A 68 -3.80 1.24 -16.92
C ARG A 68 -4.32 1.71 -18.27
N GLU A 69 -4.95 0.82 -19.04
CA GLU A 69 -5.50 1.22 -20.34
C GLU A 69 -6.68 2.19 -20.18
N ASN A 70 -7.56 1.99 -19.20
CA ASN A 70 -8.64 2.94 -18.90
C ASN A 70 -8.10 4.34 -18.58
N LEU A 71 -7.02 4.44 -17.80
CA LEU A 71 -6.36 5.73 -17.54
C LEU A 71 -5.82 6.36 -18.82
N ARG A 72 -5.17 5.56 -19.68
CA ARG A 72 -4.59 6.05 -20.93
C ARG A 72 -5.66 6.56 -21.89
N GLU A 73 -6.76 5.82 -22.01
CA GLU A 73 -7.93 6.24 -22.79
C GLU A 73 -8.53 7.52 -22.24
N PHE A 74 -8.72 7.61 -20.92
CA PHE A 74 -9.19 8.83 -20.27
C PHE A 74 -8.28 10.02 -20.59
N VAL A 75 -6.96 9.88 -20.40
CA VAL A 75 -5.99 10.96 -20.67
C VAL A 75 -6.05 11.38 -22.14
N ARG A 76 -6.01 10.43 -23.09
CA ARG A 76 -6.10 10.76 -24.53
C ARG A 76 -7.39 11.51 -24.87
N ALA A 77 -8.51 11.15 -24.25
CA ALA A 77 -9.80 11.82 -24.47
C ALA A 77 -9.85 13.25 -23.89
N GLN A 78 -8.94 13.61 -22.98
CA GLN A 78 -8.86 14.97 -22.43
C GLN A 78 -7.87 15.87 -23.18
N LEU A 79 -7.09 15.34 -24.14
CA LEU A 79 -6.08 16.14 -24.84
C LEU A 79 -6.70 17.02 -25.93
N PRO A 80 -6.22 18.27 -26.08
CA PRO A 80 -6.44 19.04 -27.29
C PRO A 80 -5.88 18.33 -28.53
N ASP A 81 -6.45 18.62 -29.71
CA ASP A 81 -6.07 18.02 -30.99
C ASP A 81 -4.59 18.22 -31.36
N ASP A 82 -3.95 19.26 -30.82
CA ASP A 82 -2.56 19.64 -31.10
C ASP A 82 -1.58 19.32 -29.95
N CYS A 83 -1.99 18.46 -29.00
CA CYS A 83 -1.18 18.01 -27.88
C CYS A 83 -0.87 16.51 -27.95
N ASP A 84 0.38 16.15 -27.68
CA ASP A 84 0.83 14.76 -27.63
C ASP A 84 0.98 14.25 -26.19
N VAL A 85 0.82 12.93 -26.01
CA VAL A 85 1.10 12.24 -24.74
C VAL A 85 1.93 10.98 -24.96
N GLU A 86 2.91 10.77 -24.08
CA GLU A 86 3.70 9.55 -24.00
C GLU A 86 3.46 8.88 -22.63
N PHE A 87 3.29 7.56 -22.64
CA PHE A 87 3.10 6.78 -21.42
C PHE A 87 4.31 5.91 -21.13
N MET A 88 4.94 6.12 -19.97
CA MET A 88 5.97 5.25 -19.44
C MET A 88 5.37 4.20 -18.51
N ASN A 89 5.84 2.95 -18.62
CA ASN A 89 5.35 1.84 -17.81
C ASN A 89 6.29 1.52 -16.65
N PHE A 90 5.68 1.34 -15.49
CA PHE A 90 6.31 0.80 -14.29
C PHE A 90 5.48 -0.40 -13.80
N GLY A 91 5.93 -1.08 -12.73
CA GLY A 91 5.37 -2.37 -12.28
C GLY A 91 3.84 -2.47 -12.27
N ALA A 92 3.33 -3.68 -12.46
CA ALA A 92 1.92 -4.03 -12.34
C ALA A 92 1.79 -5.17 -11.34
N GLY A 93 1.08 -4.94 -10.24
CA GLY A 93 0.80 -5.97 -9.24
C GLY A 93 -0.68 -5.97 -8.91
N THR A 94 -1.23 -7.16 -8.68
CA THR A 94 -2.58 -7.33 -8.16
C THR A 94 -2.57 -7.24 -6.63
N ALA A 95 -3.72 -6.91 -6.06
CA ALA A 95 -3.91 -6.91 -4.62
C ALA A 95 -3.97 -8.34 -4.07
N LEU A 96 -3.56 -8.51 -2.82
CA LEU A 96 -3.66 -9.77 -2.09
C LEU A 96 -4.73 -9.65 -1.01
N GLU A 97 -5.53 -10.70 -0.86
CA GLU A 97 -6.45 -10.89 0.25
C GLU A 97 -6.29 -12.28 0.84
N VAL A 98 -6.39 -12.40 2.16
CA VAL A 98 -6.42 -13.67 2.87
C VAL A 98 -7.77 -13.74 3.60
N PRO A 99 -8.58 -14.80 3.40
CA PRO A 99 -9.83 -14.97 4.10
C PRO A 99 -9.63 -14.96 5.62
N LEU A 100 -10.54 -14.30 6.34
CA LEU A 100 -10.46 -14.21 7.79
C LEU A 100 -10.57 -15.58 8.48
N ASP A 101 -11.26 -16.53 7.86
CA ASP A 101 -11.40 -17.91 8.33
C ASP A 101 -10.26 -18.84 7.88
N ASP A 102 -9.20 -18.32 7.24
CA ASP A 102 -8.02 -19.11 6.89
C ASP A 102 -7.40 -19.73 8.17
N PRO A 103 -7.25 -21.07 8.23
CA PRO A 103 -6.78 -21.74 9.43
C PRO A 103 -5.35 -21.35 9.81
N HIS A 104 -4.49 -21.02 8.84
CA HIS A 104 -3.13 -20.57 9.11
C HIS A 104 -3.13 -19.16 9.69
N LEU A 105 -4.02 -18.28 9.20
CA LEU A 105 -4.20 -16.94 9.74
C LEU A 105 -4.64 -17.01 11.21
N GLN A 106 -5.65 -17.83 11.52
CA GLN A 106 -6.18 -17.99 12.87
C GLN A 106 -5.14 -18.55 13.85
N LYS A 107 -4.37 -19.55 13.42
CA LYS A 107 -3.24 -20.11 14.20
C LYS A 107 -2.19 -19.04 14.49
N ALA A 108 -1.76 -18.29 13.47
CA ALA A 108 -0.77 -17.22 13.63
C ALA A 108 -1.28 -16.10 14.56
N ALA A 109 -2.54 -15.70 14.41
CA ALA A 109 -3.17 -14.68 15.23
C ALA A 109 -3.24 -15.08 16.71
N THR A 110 -3.59 -16.33 16.99
CA THR A 110 -3.63 -16.85 18.38
C THR A 110 -2.21 -16.92 18.98
N ALA A 111 -1.22 -17.38 18.21
CA ALA A 111 0.17 -17.44 18.65
C ALA A 111 0.74 -16.05 18.99
N MET A 112 0.45 -15.05 18.16
CA MET A 112 0.81 -13.66 18.45
C MET A 112 0.08 -13.11 19.67
N GLY A 113 -1.23 -13.36 19.78
CA GLY A 113 -2.00 -12.84 20.90
C GLY A 113 -1.51 -13.38 22.25
N THR A 114 -1.06 -14.63 22.25
CA THR A 114 -0.41 -15.26 23.41
C THR A 114 0.91 -14.56 23.79
N GLU A 115 1.75 -14.19 22.83
CA GLU A 115 3.02 -13.52 23.12
C GLU A 115 2.83 -12.08 23.65
N PHE A 116 1.84 -11.37 23.12
CA PHE A 116 1.56 -9.98 23.50
C PHE A 116 0.54 -9.83 24.62
N GLY A 117 -0.09 -10.92 25.08
CA GLY A 117 -1.08 -10.92 26.16
C GLY A 117 -2.38 -10.18 25.82
N LYS A 118 -2.71 -10.05 24.53
CA LYS A 118 -3.89 -9.35 24.03
C LYS A 118 -4.29 -9.88 22.66
N ASP A 119 -5.52 -9.64 22.25
CA ASP A 119 -5.99 -10.10 20.94
C ASP A 119 -5.19 -9.48 19.78
N THR A 120 -4.85 -10.33 18.81
CA THR A 120 -4.19 -9.90 17.58
C THR A 120 -5.18 -9.17 16.70
N VAL A 121 -4.80 -7.97 16.24
CA VAL A 121 -5.56 -7.23 15.24
C VAL A 121 -5.29 -7.83 13.86
N LEU A 122 -6.36 -8.25 13.18
CA LEU A 122 -6.33 -8.56 11.76
C LEU A 122 -6.62 -7.28 10.98
N MET A 123 -5.74 -6.89 10.06
CA MET A 123 -5.85 -5.63 9.35
C MET A 123 -5.37 -5.74 7.90
N GLY A 124 -5.91 -4.88 7.05
CA GLY A 124 -5.34 -4.61 5.73
C GLY A 124 -4.17 -3.62 5.81
N ASN A 125 -3.52 -3.40 4.67
CA ASN A 125 -2.46 -2.40 4.55
C ASN A 125 -2.43 -1.86 3.11
N GLY A 126 -2.24 -0.54 2.94
CA GLY A 126 -2.10 0.09 1.63
C GLY A 126 -0.72 -0.12 0.97
N ALA A 127 0.23 -0.76 1.65
CA ALA A 127 1.53 -1.11 1.10
C ALA A 127 1.44 -2.23 0.04
N SER A 128 2.53 -2.45 -0.70
CA SER A 128 2.61 -3.55 -1.68
C SER A 128 3.91 -4.33 -1.52
N ILE A 129 3.79 -5.66 -1.52
CA ILE A 129 4.90 -6.61 -1.49
C ILE A 129 4.68 -7.57 -2.67
N PRO A 130 5.18 -7.26 -3.88
CA PRO A 130 4.80 -7.97 -5.11
C PRO A 130 5.00 -9.49 -5.06
N ILE A 131 6.03 -9.96 -4.36
CA ILE A 131 6.31 -11.39 -4.24
C ILE A 131 5.21 -12.16 -3.48
N ALA A 132 4.49 -11.51 -2.56
CA ALA A 132 3.40 -12.12 -1.79
C ALA A 132 2.26 -12.57 -2.71
N THR A 133 1.96 -11.75 -3.72
CA THR A 133 1.01 -12.07 -4.79
C THR A 133 1.55 -13.20 -5.68
N SER A 134 2.84 -13.17 -6.04
CA SER A 134 3.43 -14.21 -6.88
C SER A 134 3.35 -15.61 -6.25
N PHE A 135 3.45 -15.73 -4.92
CA PHE A 135 3.24 -17.02 -4.24
C PHE A 135 1.82 -17.57 -4.46
N LYS A 136 0.81 -16.70 -4.47
CA LYS A 136 -0.56 -17.11 -4.73
C LYS A 136 -0.74 -17.55 -6.18
N GLU A 137 -0.23 -16.77 -7.11
CA GLU A 137 -0.36 -17.03 -8.56
C GLU A 137 0.41 -18.27 -9.00
N GLN A 138 1.63 -18.48 -8.48
CA GLN A 138 2.52 -19.54 -8.93
C GLN A 138 2.39 -20.82 -8.12
N LEU A 139 2.13 -20.73 -6.81
CA LEU A 139 2.06 -21.89 -5.91
C LEU A 139 0.66 -22.18 -5.37
N GLY A 140 -0.33 -21.30 -5.62
CA GLY A 140 -1.68 -21.42 -5.05
C GLY A 140 -1.76 -21.11 -3.55
N MET A 141 -0.67 -20.64 -2.95
CA MET A 141 -0.53 -20.46 -1.50
C MET A 141 -0.84 -19.04 -1.05
N ASN A 142 -1.53 -18.89 0.08
CA ASN A 142 -1.71 -17.60 0.73
C ASN A 142 -0.41 -17.17 1.42
N SER A 143 -0.10 -15.87 1.39
CA SER A 143 1.03 -15.29 2.12
C SER A 143 0.51 -14.52 3.33
N LEU A 144 0.88 -14.95 4.54
CA LEU A 144 0.58 -14.20 5.76
C LEU A 144 1.64 -13.13 5.99
N LEU A 145 1.23 -11.87 6.00
CA LEU A 145 2.12 -10.74 6.31
C LEU A 145 2.05 -10.46 7.81
N ILE A 146 3.10 -10.86 8.53
CA ILE A 146 3.20 -10.72 9.98
C ILE A 146 4.42 -9.85 10.29
N GLY A 147 4.17 -8.66 10.84
CA GLY A 147 5.20 -7.66 11.13
C GLY A 147 5.06 -7.09 12.54
N PHE A 148 6.17 -6.56 13.05
CA PHE A 148 6.26 -5.97 14.39
C PHE A 148 6.74 -4.51 14.37
N GLY A 149 6.85 -3.94 13.17
CA GLY A 149 7.17 -2.53 13.00
C GLY A 149 6.06 -1.63 13.54
N LEU A 150 6.45 -0.46 14.01
CA LEU A 150 5.55 0.57 14.51
C LEU A 150 5.42 1.71 13.49
N ASN A 151 4.34 2.49 13.61
CA ASN A 151 4.09 3.62 12.71
C ASN A 151 5.22 4.66 12.71
N ASP A 152 5.98 4.75 13.80
CA ASP A 152 7.07 5.71 13.98
C ASP A 152 8.45 5.14 13.62
N ASP A 153 8.54 3.92 13.09
CA ASP A 153 9.81 3.32 12.65
C ASP A 153 10.42 4.05 11.43
N SER A 154 9.64 4.91 10.76
CA SER A 154 10.13 5.82 9.70
C SER A 154 10.81 5.07 8.54
N ILE A 155 10.23 3.93 8.15
CA ILE A 155 10.75 3.08 7.07
C ILE A 155 10.96 3.93 5.81
N HIS A 156 12.16 3.86 5.22
CA HIS A 156 12.60 4.66 4.05
C HIS A 156 12.77 6.17 4.30
N SER A 157 12.79 6.61 5.55
CA SER A 157 12.97 8.01 5.93
C SER A 157 14.17 8.21 6.86
N PRO A 158 14.69 9.45 7.01
CA PRO A 158 15.73 9.73 7.99
C PRO A 158 15.31 9.29 9.40
N ASN A 159 16.29 8.86 10.19
CA ASN A 159 16.08 8.32 11.54
C ASN A 159 15.19 7.07 11.58
N GLU A 160 15.22 6.25 10.52
CA GLU A 160 14.66 4.90 10.54
C GLU A 160 15.17 4.14 11.76
N LYS A 161 14.25 3.53 12.52
CA LYS A 161 14.56 2.80 13.74
C LYS A 161 13.75 1.52 13.84
N TYR A 162 14.11 0.69 14.81
CA TYR A 162 13.33 -0.48 15.16
C TYR A 162 13.20 -0.60 16.67
N ASN A 163 11.98 -0.80 17.15
CA ASN A 163 11.67 -0.89 18.57
C ASN A 163 12.21 -2.20 19.21
N MET A 164 13.02 -2.09 20.27
CA MET A 164 13.64 -3.25 20.91
C MET A 164 12.64 -4.27 21.50
N PRO A 165 11.56 -3.85 22.20
CA PRO A 165 10.46 -4.74 22.55
C PRO A 165 9.86 -5.48 21.34
N SER A 166 9.66 -4.79 20.21
CA SER A 166 9.18 -5.44 18.97
C SER A 166 10.15 -6.50 18.46
N PHE A 167 11.46 -6.29 18.60
CA PHE A 167 12.46 -7.29 18.25
C PHE A 167 12.36 -8.55 19.11
N VAL A 168 12.26 -8.38 20.43
CA VAL A 168 12.17 -9.50 21.39
C VAL A 168 10.86 -10.25 21.25
N HIS A 169 9.73 -9.55 21.27
CA HIS A 169 8.42 -10.17 21.12
C HIS A 169 8.22 -10.74 19.72
N GLY A 170 8.75 -10.09 18.69
CA GLY A 170 8.68 -10.59 17.32
C GLY A 170 9.41 -11.92 17.15
N THR A 171 10.60 -12.05 17.75
CA THR A 171 11.36 -13.31 17.74
C THR A 171 10.57 -14.44 18.39
N ARG A 172 9.98 -14.19 19.57
CA ARG A 172 9.17 -15.20 20.28
C ARG A 172 7.87 -15.52 19.56
N SER A 173 7.24 -14.52 18.96
CA SER A 173 6.04 -14.68 18.15
C SER A 173 6.31 -15.63 16.99
N TRP A 174 7.41 -15.45 16.25
CA TRP A 174 7.76 -16.36 15.16
C TRP A 174 7.99 -17.79 15.61
N ALA A 175 8.65 -18.02 16.74
CA ALA A 175 8.81 -19.36 17.29
C ALA A 175 7.44 -20.03 17.57
N ARG A 176 6.52 -19.30 18.20
CA ARG A 176 5.15 -19.78 18.48
C ARG A 176 4.32 -19.99 17.22
N ILE A 177 4.44 -19.10 16.23
CA ILE A 177 3.73 -19.21 14.96
C ILE A 177 4.19 -20.48 14.23
N LEU A 178 5.50 -20.70 14.12
CA LEU A 178 6.04 -21.90 13.46
C LEU A 178 5.60 -23.18 14.18
N GLU A 179 5.60 -23.19 15.51
CA GLU A 179 5.07 -24.31 16.31
C GLU A 179 3.59 -24.56 16.03
N ALA A 180 2.76 -23.52 16.04
CA ALA A 180 1.32 -23.63 15.79
C ALA A 180 0.98 -24.08 14.36
N LEU A 181 1.79 -23.69 13.37
CA LEU A 181 1.62 -24.09 11.97
C LEU A 181 2.07 -25.54 11.73
N ALA A 182 3.02 -26.06 12.53
CA ALA A 182 3.51 -27.43 12.42
C ALA A 182 2.58 -28.49 13.05
N ALA A 183 1.74 -28.08 14.01
CA ALA A 183 0.74 -28.93 14.67
C ALA A 183 -0.51 -29.17 13.82
#